data_AF-A0A9X2WR51-F1
#
_entry.id   AF-A0A9X2WR51-F1
#
_cell.length_a   1.000
_cell.length_b   1.000
_cell.length_c   1.000
_cell.angle_alpha   90.00
_cell.angle_beta   90.00
_cell.angle_gamma   90.00
#
_symmetry.space_group_name_H-M   'P 1'
#
loop_
_entity.id
_entity.type
_entity.pdbx_description
1 polymer ?
#
loop_
_entity_poly.entity_id
_entity_poly.type
_entity_poly.pdbx_seq_one_letter_code
_entity_poly.pdbx_strand_id
1 'polypeptide(L)' 'MASVSQSASLANIAAYLKHTHACDEQTALKEAREVMHNLVSMRQKGFITGWYFDEQGHLELLPSDTILKRILLDDD' A
#
# COMPACT_ATOMS: atom_id res chain seq x y z
N MET A 1 11.86 16.35 -7.15
CA MET A 1 11.09 16.35 -5.89
C MET A 1 9.97 15.34 -6.04
N ALA A 2 10.19 14.11 -5.59
CA ALA A 2 9.21 13.05 -5.67
C ALA A 2 8.17 13.28 -4.58
N SER A 3 7.01 13.81 -4.96
CA SER A 3 5.86 14.03 -4.08
C SER A 3 5.29 12.68 -3.65
N VAL A 4 5.89 12.06 -2.64
CA VAL A 4 5.39 10.86 -1.96
C VAL A 4 4.16 11.26 -1.15
N SER A 5 3.02 11.49 -1.83
CA SER A 5 1.73 11.73 -1.17
C SER A 5 0.49 11.49 -2.04
N GLN A 6 0.59 11.28 -3.36
CA GLN A 6 -0.62 11.26 -4.22
C GLN A 6 -0.73 10.12 -5.24
N SER A 7 0.26 9.22 -5.35
CA SER A 7 0.37 8.34 -6.51
C SER A 7 -0.39 7.02 -6.43
N ALA A 8 -1.13 6.75 -5.36
CA ALA A 8 -1.97 5.55 -5.23
C ALA A 8 -3.43 5.91 -5.00
N SER A 9 -4.03 6.60 -5.97
CA SER A 9 -5.48 6.76 -6.00
C SER A 9 -6.15 5.38 -6.06
N LEU A 10 -7.40 5.26 -5.59
CA LEU A 10 -8.17 4.01 -5.66
C LEU A 10 -8.15 3.37 -7.06
N ALA A 11 -8.18 4.20 -8.11
CA ALA A 11 -8.08 3.78 -9.50
C ALA A 11 -6.75 3.08 -9.84
N ASN A 12 -5.63 3.55 -9.28
CA ASN A 12 -4.31 2.97 -9.53
C ASN A 12 -4.18 1.61 -8.82
N ILE A 13 -4.71 1.50 -7.60
CA ILE A 13 -4.76 0.23 -6.86
C ILE A 13 -5.67 -0.78 -7.60
N ALA A 14 -6.82 -0.34 -8.10
CA ALA A 14 -7.71 -1.19 -8.90
C ALA A 14 -7.04 -1.63 -10.21
N ALA A 15 -6.35 -0.73 -10.91
CA ALA A 15 -5.60 -1.07 -12.12
C ALA A 15 -4.50 -2.10 -11.83
N TYR A 16 -3.73 -1.91 -10.74
CA TYR A 16 -2.73 -2.87 -10.29
C TYR A 16 -3.35 -4.24 -9.99
N LEU A 17 -4.42 -4.31 -9.20
CA LEU A 17 -5.09 -5.57 -8.86
C LEU A 17 -5.65 -6.27 -10.10
N LYS A 18 -6.22 -5.50 -11.04
CA LYS A 18 -6.68 -6.02 -12.33
C LYS A 18 -5.54 -6.64 -13.14
N HIS A 19 -4.38 -5.99 -13.18
CA HIS A 19 -3.19 -6.52 -13.87
C HIS A 19 -2.60 -7.75 -13.18
N THR A 20 -2.50 -7.74 -11.85
CA THR A 20 -1.85 -8.79 -11.07
C THR A 20 -2.73 -10.03 -10.89
N HIS A 21 -4.03 -9.85 -10.67
CA HIS A 21 -4.97 -10.94 -10.39
C HIS A 21 -5.85 -11.32 -11.60
N ALA A 22 -5.70 -10.64 -12.76
CA ALA A 22 -6.52 -10.85 -13.96
C ALA A 22 -8.04 -10.86 -13.67
N CYS A 23 -8.48 -10.02 -12.73
CA CYS A 23 -9.87 -9.95 -12.28
C CYS A 23 -10.67 -8.90 -13.05
N ASP A 24 -12.00 -9.03 -13.04
CA ASP A 24 -12.92 -8.01 -13.53
C ASP A 24 -12.78 -6.69 -12.77
N GLU A 25 -13.12 -5.59 -13.46
CA GLU A 25 -12.99 -4.24 -12.93
C GLU A 25 -13.78 -4.03 -11.63
N GLN A 26 -14.98 -4.63 -11.52
CA GLN A 26 -15.78 -4.55 -10.29
C GLN A 26 -15.09 -5.21 -9.10
N THR A 27 -14.50 -6.39 -9.31
CA THR A 27 -13.74 -7.12 -8.29
C THR A 27 -12.51 -6.33 -7.89
N ALA A 28 -11.75 -5.84 -8.87
CA ALA A 28 -10.56 -5.03 -8.63
C ALA A 28 -10.87 -3.74 -7.85
N LEU A 29 -12.00 -3.07 -8.14
CA LEU A 29 -12.46 -1.89 -7.40
C LEU A 29 -12.86 -2.22 -5.96
N LYS A 30 -13.54 -3.35 -5.74
CA LYS A 30 -13.93 -3.80 -4.41
C LYS A 30 -12.69 -4.08 -3.57
N GLU A 31 -11.75 -4.86 -4.10
CA GLU A 31 -10.50 -5.17 -3.42
C GLU A 31 -9.65 -3.93 -3.21
N ALA A 32 -9.57 -3.03 -4.19
CA ALA A 32 -8.84 -1.77 -4.04
C ALA A 32 -9.39 -0.92 -2.89
N ARG A 33 -10.71 -0.93 -2.64
CA ARG A 33 -11.31 -0.23 -1.50
C ARG A 33 -10.91 -0.87 -0.18
N GLU A 34 -10.90 -2.20 -0.12
CA GLU A 34 -10.46 -2.93 1.07
C GLU A 34 -8.97 -2.66 1.36
N VAL A 35 -8.12 -2.72 0.33
CA VAL A 35 -6.70 -2.37 0.43
C VAL A 35 -6.53 -0.94 0.93
N MET A 36 -7.19 0.05 0.31
CA MET A 36 -7.13 1.45 0.74
C MET A 36 -7.57 1.63 2.20
N HIS A 37 -8.66 0.99 2.60
CA HIS A 37 -9.14 1.03 3.98
C HIS A 37 -8.13 0.43 4.96
N ASN A 38 -7.47 -0.66 4.56
CA ASN A 38 -6.45 -1.32 5.37
C ASN A 38 -5.18 -0.46 5.48
N LEU A 39 -4.74 0.17 4.39
CA LEU A 39 -3.62 1.12 4.37
C LEU A 39 -3.85 2.29 5.31
N VAL A 40 -5.03 2.92 5.24
CA VAL A 40 -5.41 4.01 6.14
C VAL A 40 -5.45 3.53 7.59
N SER A 41 -6.02 2.36 7.84
CA SER A 41 -6.06 1.77 9.19
C SER A 41 -4.65 1.49 9.73
N MET A 42 -3.75 0.96 8.91
CA MET A 42 -2.36 0.72 9.27
C MET A 42 -1.63 2.02 9.58
N ARG A 43 -1.87 3.08 8.79
CA ARG A 43 -1.30 4.41 9.04
C ARG A 43 -1.81 5.01 10.35
N GLN A 44 -3.11 4.93 10.62
CA GLN A 44 -3.71 5.43 11.85
C GLN A 44 -3.20 4.70 13.10
N LYS A 45 -3.00 3.39 13.00
CA LYS A 45 -2.42 2.57 14.06
C LYS A 45 -0.90 2.78 14.22
N GLY A 46 -0.27 3.54 13.32
CA GLY A 46 1.17 3.80 13.34
C GLY A 46 2.02 2.64 12.83
N PHE A 47 1.46 1.69 12.06
CA PHE A 47 2.23 0.61 11.43
C PHE A 47 3.04 1.09 10.23
N ILE A 48 2.44 1.96 9.41
CA ILE A 48 3.06 2.52 8.21
C ILE A 48 3.02 4.05 8.28
N THR A 49 4.03 4.70 7.73
CA THR A 49 4.06 6.16 7.56
C THR A 49 3.39 6.58 6.26
N GLY A 50 3.41 5.70 5.25
CA GLY A 50 2.78 5.90 3.95
C GLY A 50 2.86 4.67 3.06
N TRP A 51 2.47 4.84 1.80
CA TRP A 51 2.56 3.83 0.74
C TRP A 51 2.78 4.54 -0.60
N TYR A 52 3.42 3.87 -1.55
CA TYR A 52 3.72 4.41 -2.88
C TYR A 52 3.73 3.30 -3.94
N PHE A 53 3.73 3.68 -5.21
CA PHE A 53 4.02 2.75 -6.30
C PHE A 53 5.50 2.88 -6.67
N ASP A 54 6.23 1.76 -6.64
CA ASP A 54 7.61 1.69 -7.08
C ASP A 54 7.73 1.86 -8.61
N GLU A 55 8.95 1.99 -9.13
CA GLU A 55 9.23 2.10 -10.57
C GLU A 55 8.66 0.93 -11.38
N GLN A 56 8.48 -0.24 -10.76
CA GLN A 56 7.86 -1.42 -11.37
C GLN A 56 6.32 -1.36 -11.38
N GLY A 57 5.71 -0.32 -10.79
CA GLY A 57 4.26 -0.21 -10.64
C GLY A 57 3.70 -1.11 -9.54
N HIS A 58 4.55 -1.56 -8.60
CA HIS A 58 4.14 -2.35 -7.45
C HIS A 58 3.81 -1.45 -6.26
N LEU A 59 2.73 -1.78 -5.54
CA LEU A 59 2.37 -1.07 -4.32
C LEU A 59 3.32 -1.46 -3.19
N GLU A 60 4.14 -0.50 -2.77
CA GLU A 60 5.05 -0.63 -1.64
C GLU A 60 4.55 0.15 -0.42
N LEU A 61 4.82 -0.41 0.75
CA LEU A 61 4.44 0.13 2.05
C LEU A 61 5.67 0.72 2.71
N LEU A 62 5.55 1.93 3.26
CA LEU A 62 6.59 2.54 4.08
C LEU A 62 6.30 2.23 5.55
N PRO A 63 6.95 1.23 6.17
CA PRO A 63 6.76 0.97 7.60
C PRO A 63 7.17 2.18 8.44
N SER A 64 6.59 2.28 9.63
CA SER A 64 7.02 3.26 10.62
C SER A 64 8.30 2.81 11.32
N ASP A 65 9.04 3.78 11.87
CA ASP A 65 10.26 3.54 12.65
C ASP A 65 10.03 2.55 13.79
N THR A 66 8.85 2.61 14.42
CA THR A 66 8.43 1.68 15.48
C THR A 66 8.35 0.23 14.99
N ILE A 67 7.80 0.01 13.80
CA ILE A 67 7.69 -1.33 13.21
C ILE A 67 9.04 -1.80 12.69
N LEU A 68 9.81 -0.93 12.04
CA LEU A 68 11.17 -1.22 11.61
C LEU A 68 12.04 -1.70 12.77
N LYS A 69 12.01 -0.97 13.90
CA LYS A 69 12.71 -1.38 15.12
C LYS A 69 12.22 -2.73 15.63
N ARG A 70 10.90 -2.96 15.65
CA ARG A 70 10.31 -4.24 16.09
C ARG A 70 10.76 -5.42 15.22
N ILE A 71 10.87 -5.23 13.91
CA ILE A 71 11.28 -6.28 12.97
C ILE A 71 12.80 -6.52 13.06
N LEU A 72 13.60 -5.47 13.22
CA LEU A 72 15.07 -5.57 13.30
C LEU A 72 15.60 -6.04 14.67
N LEU A 73 14.75 -6.05 15.71
CA LEU A 73 15.12 -6.48 17.08
C LEU A 73 14.85 -7.97 17.35
N ASP A 74 14.32 -8.73 16.38
CA ASP A 74 14.01 -10.17 16.52
C ASP A 74 15.15 -11.08 16.00
N ASP A 75 16.33 -10.51 15.72
CA ASP A 75 17.54 -11.21 15.22
C ASP A 75 18.67 -11.25 16.30
N ASP A 76 18.31 -11.33 17.60
CA ASP A 76 19.25 -11.55 18.72
C ASP A 76 19.02 -12.92 19.40
#